data_AF-A0A949U5U1-F1
#
_entry.id   AF-A0A949U5U1-F1
#
_cell.length_a   1.000
_cell.length_b   1.000
_cell.length_c   1.000
_cell.angle_alpha   90.00
_cell.angle_beta   90.00
_cell.angle_gamma   90.00
#
_symmetry.space_group_name_H-M   'P 1'
#
loop_
_entity.id
_entity.type
_entity.pdbx_description
1 polymer ?
#
loop_
_entity_poly.entity_id
_entity_poly.type
_entity_poly.pdbx_seq_one_letter_code
_entity_poly.pdbx_strand_id
1 'polypeptide(L)'
;LNLTTNKTYKLSFKAKSTTAFKIPKISLMQCNSPWADRYSYHSDLSPSISTDWDNYSVYYTANCTDPNGRITFYLGDALPEGSTLYLSNISFTETSNLNLFPDIGNIIFNDGEACGTKVFNESELTDQNKFWYDKKNQTIKIYSEKNPAEIYHKIECALTKPIINESNKSYVVYNGLDLRYGGSHGISGGNTHHISILNCDISYMGGGIQENVFQNDGSPVRFGNGVEFWDNAHDNLVDGCNISDIYDSGLTNQGNDNGIQQYNIIYRNNTIKNAEMSFEYWNTGVGGKTHDIIFENNICINAGGGWGHIQRPNPTGAHIMLYPNTADTSNLVITNNTFENAKSYSIYVYQPWNGIENLKFK
;
A
#
# COMPACT_ATOMS: atom_id res chain seq x y z
N LEU A 1 -8.94 10.45 31.05
CA LEU A 1 -8.12 11.23 30.10
C LEU A 1 -9.06 12.14 29.36
N ASN A 2 -8.82 13.45 29.39
CA ASN A 2 -9.68 14.41 28.70
C ASN A 2 -9.30 14.47 27.23
N LEU A 3 -10.19 13.96 26.38
CA LEU A 3 -10.01 13.93 24.94
C LEU A 3 -10.79 15.06 24.30
N THR A 4 -10.27 15.58 23.20
CA THR A 4 -10.93 16.54 22.31
C THR A 4 -10.89 15.98 20.89
N THR A 5 -12.03 15.94 20.21
CA THR A 5 -12.12 15.45 18.83
C THR A 5 -11.07 16.10 17.94
N ASN A 6 -10.44 15.30 17.08
CA ASN A 6 -9.38 15.66 16.12
C ASN A 6 -8.06 16.13 16.74
N LYS A 7 -7.89 16.08 18.07
CA LYS A 7 -6.58 16.26 18.69
C LYS A 7 -5.78 14.96 18.67
N THR A 8 -4.48 15.09 18.46
CA THR A 8 -3.55 13.98 18.53
C THR A 8 -2.89 13.94 19.90
N TYR A 9 -2.80 12.73 20.46
CA TYR A 9 -2.19 12.47 21.76
C TYR A 9 -1.10 11.43 21.60
N LYS A 10 0.03 11.64 22.28
CA LYS A 10 1.15 10.71 22.35
C LYS A 10 1.20 10.05 23.73
N LEU A 11 1.07 8.73 23.76
CA LEU A 11 1.50 7.89 24.86
C LEU A 11 3.00 7.61 24.68
N SER A 12 3.83 7.99 25.65
CA SER A 12 5.25 7.59 25.69
C SER A 12 5.48 6.73 26.93
N PHE A 13 6.32 5.70 26.81
CA PHE A 13 6.70 4.89 27.96
C PHE A 13 8.04 4.21 27.70
N LYS A 14 8.73 3.84 28.78
CA LYS A 14 9.83 2.89 28.74
C LYS A 14 9.30 1.50 29.05
N ALA A 15 9.83 0.48 28.37
CA ALA A 15 9.51 -0.91 28.69
C ALA A 15 10.70 -1.84 28.48
N LYS A 16 10.68 -2.94 29.23
CA LYS A 16 11.45 -4.16 28.96
C LYS A 16 10.68 -5.37 29.49
N SER A 17 10.99 -6.57 29.02
CA SER A 17 10.46 -7.80 29.62
C SER A 17 11.57 -8.81 29.88
N THR A 18 11.38 -9.74 30.82
CA THR A 18 12.35 -10.83 31.01
C THR A 18 12.43 -11.76 29.79
N THR A 19 11.37 -11.81 28.98
CA THR A 19 11.32 -12.53 27.71
C THR A 19 10.73 -11.60 26.65
N ALA A 20 11.39 -11.45 25.51
CA ALA A 20 10.89 -10.57 24.44
C ALA A 20 9.51 -11.03 23.94
N PHE A 21 8.61 -10.08 23.73
CA PHE A 21 7.27 -10.36 23.22
C PHE A 21 6.66 -9.13 22.55
N LYS A 22 5.61 -9.30 21.76
CA LYS A 22 4.88 -8.21 21.11
C LYS A 22 3.61 -7.92 21.87
N ILE A 23 3.38 -6.66 22.27
CA ILE A 23 2.10 -6.25 22.88
C ILE A 23 1.03 -6.27 21.79
N PRO A 24 -0.04 -7.08 21.92
CA PRO A 24 -1.09 -7.18 20.90
C PRO A 24 -1.73 -5.84 20.55
N LYS A 25 -2.16 -5.08 21.55
CA LYS A 25 -2.87 -3.81 21.34
C LYS A 25 -2.68 -2.88 22.52
N ILE A 26 -2.52 -1.58 22.25
CA ILE A 26 -2.60 -0.52 23.26
C ILE A 26 -3.71 0.43 22.83
N SER A 27 -4.87 0.37 23.48
CA SER A 27 -6.07 1.09 23.04
C SER A 27 -6.30 2.38 23.83
N LEU A 28 -6.71 3.43 23.14
CA LEU A 28 -7.42 4.57 23.73
C LEU A 28 -8.93 4.27 23.66
N MET A 29 -9.57 4.18 24.81
CA MET A 29 -10.97 3.75 24.91
C MET A 29 -11.71 4.39 26.08
N GLN A 30 -13.03 4.23 26.12
CA GLN A 30 -13.82 4.72 27.24
C GLN A 30 -13.56 3.93 28.53
N CYS A 31 -13.60 4.61 29.67
CA CYS A 31 -13.36 4.01 30.98
C CYS A 31 -14.50 3.08 31.45
N ASN A 32 -15.71 3.26 30.92
CA ASN A 32 -16.93 2.61 31.40
C ASN A 32 -17.54 1.67 30.35
N SER A 33 -18.35 0.70 30.81
CA SER A 33 -19.11 -0.18 29.92
C SER A 33 -19.94 0.65 28.92
N PRO A 34 -20.00 0.30 27.62
CA PRO A 34 -19.53 -0.96 27.00
C PRO A 34 -18.04 -1.06 26.57
N TRP A 35 -17.12 -0.25 27.14
CA TRP A 35 -15.69 -0.21 26.77
C TRP A 35 -15.42 -0.16 25.25
N ALA A 36 -16.12 0.71 24.53
CA ALA A 36 -15.88 0.94 23.11
C ALA A 36 -14.42 1.36 22.89
N ASP A 37 -13.73 0.61 22.04
CA ASP A 37 -12.35 0.87 21.57
C ASP A 37 -12.29 1.93 20.46
N ARG A 38 -13.32 2.78 20.40
CA ARG A 38 -13.57 3.72 19.31
C ARG A 38 -13.26 5.15 19.71
N TYR A 39 -12.29 5.41 20.59
CA TYR A 39 -11.91 6.79 20.94
C TYR A 39 -10.78 7.33 20.06
N SER A 40 -10.29 6.55 19.08
CA SER A 40 -9.27 6.97 18.13
C SER A 40 -9.46 6.40 16.73
N TYR A 41 -9.05 7.15 15.70
CA TYR A 41 -9.09 6.73 14.29
C TYR A 41 -8.04 5.66 13.92
N HIS A 42 -6.98 5.51 14.72
CA HIS A 42 -5.88 4.58 14.47
C HIS A 42 -5.47 3.93 15.80
N SER A 43 -5.46 2.60 15.88
CA SER A 43 -5.11 1.86 17.11
C SER A 43 -3.96 0.88 16.99
N ASP A 44 -3.35 0.75 15.82
CA ASP A 44 -2.57 -0.46 15.54
C ASP A 44 -1.06 -0.17 15.58
N LEU A 45 -0.59 0.14 16.78
CA LEU A 45 0.82 -0.05 17.12
C LEU A 45 0.90 -1.12 18.20
N SER A 46 1.43 -2.26 17.77
CA SER A 46 1.74 -3.42 18.60
C SER A 46 3.27 -3.43 18.83
N PRO A 47 3.80 -2.70 19.83
CA PRO A 47 5.24 -2.61 20.03
C PRO A 47 5.81 -3.97 20.43
N SER A 48 6.95 -4.32 19.82
CA SER A 48 7.79 -5.45 20.24
C SER A 48 8.66 -5.01 21.42
N ILE A 49 8.40 -5.58 22.59
CA ILE A 49 9.14 -5.31 23.82
C ILE A 49 10.34 -6.26 23.89
N SER A 50 11.54 -5.70 23.95
CA SER A 50 12.79 -6.46 24.08
C SER A 50 13.13 -6.76 25.55
N THR A 51 14.26 -7.45 25.76
CA THR A 51 14.81 -7.72 27.09
C THR A 51 15.52 -6.52 27.73
N ASP A 52 15.84 -5.51 26.92
CA ASP A 52 16.50 -4.29 27.32
C ASP A 52 15.50 -3.15 27.47
N TRP A 53 15.84 -2.17 28.31
CA TRP A 53 15.04 -0.95 28.42
C TRP A 53 15.10 -0.16 27.12
N ASP A 54 13.95 0.05 26.50
CA ASP A 54 13.81 0.95 25.35
C ASP A 54 12.63 1.91 25.55
N ASN A 55 12.60 2.96 24.73
CA ASN A 55 11.51 3.94 24.69
C ASN A 55 10.53 3.58 23.57
N TYR A 56 9.25 3.67 23.90
CA TYR A 56 8.15 3.39 23.00
C TYR A 56 7.21 4.59 22.95
N SER A 57 6.56 4.78 21.81
CA SER A 57 5.57 5.82 21.61
C SER A 57 4.40 5.28 20.81
N VAL A 58 3.19 5.68 21.19
CA VAL A 58 1.95 5.37 20.48
C VAL A 58 1.16 6.66 20.34
N TYR A 59 0.67 6.94 19.14
CA TYR A 59 -0.09 8.15 18.85
C TYR A 59 -1.55 7.83 18.56
N TYR A 60 -2.45 8.64 19.10
CA TYR A 60 -3.90 8.51 18.95
C TYR A 60 -4.48 9.83 18.46
N THR A 61 -5.17 9.81 17.32
CA THR A 61 -6.04 10.94 16.94
C THR A 61 -7.43 10.66 17.47
N ALA A 62 -7.88 11.47 18.42
CA ALA A 62 -9.17 11.28 19.06
C ALA A 62 -10.31 11.55 18.08
N ASN A 63 -11.31 10.68 18.05
CA ASN A 63 -12.52 10.87 17.22
C ASN A 63 -13.73 11.39 18.02
N CYS A 64 -13.52 11.67 19.31
CA CYS A 64 -14.53 12.17 20.24
C CYS A 64 -13.94 13.18 21.23
N THR A 65 -14.83 14.02 21.76
CA THR A 65 -14.54 14.87 22.93
C THR A 65 -15.18 14.20 24.14
N ASP A 66 -14.37 13.66 25.04
CA ASP A 66 -14.84 12.91 26.21
C ASP A 66 -13.84 12.98 27.37
N PRO A 67 -14.26 13.30 28.61
CA PRO A 67 -13.38 13.27 29.79
C PRO A 67 -13.02 11.86 30.28
N ASN A 68 -13.70 10.82 29.80
CA ASN A 68 -13.62 9.44 30.29
C ASN A 68 -12.67 8.55 29.48
N GLY A 69 -11.71 9.13 28.74
CA GLY A 69 -10.72 8.33 28.01
C GLY A 69 -9.79 7.54 28.95
N ARG A 70 -9.35 6.36 28.54
CA ARG A 70 -8.43 5.46 29.25
C ARG A 70 -7.49 4.80 28.25
N ILE A 71 -6.23 4.60 28.65
CA ILE A 71 -5.28 3.75 27.93
C ILE A 71 -5.33 2.33 28.50
N THR A 72 -5.41 1.33 27.64
CA THR A 72 -5.43 -0.08 28.03
C THR A 72 -4.42 -0.88 27.22
N PHE A 73 -3.46 -1.48 27.92
CA PHE A 73 -2.50 -2.43 27.36
C PHE A 73 -3.14 -3.81 27.38
N TYR A 74 -3.49 -4.33 26.21
CA TYR A 74 -3.98 -5.70 26.06
C TYR A 74 -2.79 -6.62 25.92
N LEU A 75 -2.52 -7.40 26.96
CA LEU A 75 -1.45 -8.41 26.95
C LEU A 75 -2.00 -9.78 26.54
N GLY A 76 -3.18 -10.17 27.06
CA GLY A 76 -3.76 -11.49 26.80
C GLY A 76 -2.75 -12.61 27.03
N ASP A 77 -2.74 -13.60 26.12
CA ASP A 77 -1.77 -14.71 26.12
C ASP A 77 -0.42 -14.35 25.47
N ALA A 78 -0.21 -13.09 25.10
CA ALA A 78 1.01 -12.68 24.40
C ALA A 78 2.21 -12.45 25.33
N LEU A 79 1.98 -12.20 26.63
CA LEU A 79 3.07 -12.17 27.60
C LEU A 79 3.49 -13.61 27.92
N PRO A 80 4.74 -14.03 27.64
CA PRO A 80 5.13 -15.42 27.82
C PRO A 80 5.03 -15.87 29.27
N GLU A 81 4.65 -17.13 29.50
CA GLU A 81 4.52 -17.70 30.84
C GLU A 81 5.81 -17.52 31.67
N GLY A 82 5.66 -17.15 32.95
CA GLY A 82 6.78 -16.87 33.85
C GLY A 82 7.53 -15.57 33.57
N SER A 83 7.10 -14.77 32.58
CA SER A 83 7.78 -13.51 32.23
C SER A 83 7.24 -12.32 33.00
N THR A 84 8.12 -11.36 33.28
CA THR A 84 7.76 -10.07 33.88
C THR A 84 7.88 -8.95 32.85
N LEU A 85 6.83 -8.15 32.69
CA LEU A 85 6.86 -6.89 31.95
C LEU A 85 7.15 -5.74 32.93
N TYR A 86 8.16 -4.93 32.63
CA TYR A 86 8.48 -3.71 33.36
C TYR A 86 8.07 -2.51 32.51
N LEU A 87 7.33 -1.58 33.12
CA LEU A 87 6.98 -0.30 32.52
C LEU A 87 7.52 0.83 33.38
N SER A 88 7.97 1.91 32.75
CA SER A 88 8.45 3.11 33.44
C SER A 88 8.18 4.35 32.59
N ASN A 89 8.25 5.53 33.20
CA ASN A 89 8.15 6.83 32.51
C ASN A 89 6.93 6.94 31.57
N ILE A 90 5.77 6.43 32.00
CA ILE A 90 4.55 6.52 31.23
C ILE A 90 4.06 7.97 31.24
N SER A 91 3.86 8.56 30.06
CA SER A 91 3.27 9.87 29.88
C SER A 91 2.23 9.84 28.76
N PHE A 92 1.19 10.65 28.91
CA PHE A 92 0.17 10.84 27.88
C PHE A 92 -0.04 12.33 27.69
N THR A 93 0.28 12.84 26.50
CA THR A 93 0.34 14.29 26.23
C THR A 93 -0.32 14.61 24.89
N GLU A 94 -1.02 15.73 24.81
CA GLU A 94 -1.45 16.27 23.51
C GLU A 94 -0.20 16.64 22.70
N THR A 95 -0.22 16.38 21.39
CA THR A 95 0.89 16.71 20.50
C THR A 95 0.36 17.19 19.15
N SER A 96 1.12 18.08 18.53
CA SER A 96 0.94 18.47 17.12
C SER A 96 1.65 17.50 16.16
N ASN A 97 2.45 16.57 16.67
CA ASN A 97 3.15 15.61 15.83
C ASN A 97 2.17 14.59 15.27
N LEU A 98 2.15 14.47 13.95
CA LEU A 98 1.33 13.48 13.25
C LEU A 98 1.88 12.07 13.47
N ASN A 99 0.97 11.11 13.63
CA ASN A 99 1.30 9.70 13.55
C ASN A 99 1.51 9.33 12.08
N LEU A 100 2.76 9.27 11.62
CA LEU A 100 3.06 8.75 10.29
C LEU A 100 3.14 7.23 10.38
N PHE A 101 1.98 6.58 10.32
CA PHE A 101 1.83 5.11 10.30
C PHE A 101 0.90 4.70 9.15
N PRO A 102 1.17 3.63 8.39
CA PRO A 102 2.29 2.68 8.51
C PRO A 102 3.59 3.26 7.91
N ASP A 103 4.05 2.76 6.77
CA ASP A 103 5.22 3.30 6.07
C ASP A 103 4.83 4.50 5.17
N ILE A 104 5.83 5.17 4.58
CA ILE A 104 5.65 6.20 3.56
C ILE A 104 6.26 5.69 2.26
N GLY A 105 5.42 5.46 1.26
CA GLY A 105 5.83 4.89 -0.01
C GLY A 105 6.50 5.89 -0.95
N ASN A 106 6.01 7.13 -0.93
CA ASN A 106 6.51 8.22 -1.77
C ASN A 106 6.35 9.58 -1.06
N ILE A 107 7.12 10.57 -1.48
CA ILE A 107 6.87 11.99 -1.18
C ILE A 107 6.69 12.71 -2.50
N ILE A 108 5.60 13.45 -2.65
CA ILE A 108 5.28 14.19 -3.87
C ILE A 108 5.46 15.68 -3.61
N PHE A 109 6.32 16.30 -4.40
CA PHE A 109 6.62 17.73 -4.30
C PHE A 109 5.88 18.51 -5.39
N ASN A 110 5.30 19.66 -5.02
CA ASN A 110 4.65 20.60 -5.93
C ASN A 110 3.73 19.91 -6.96
N ASP A 111 2.76 19.13 -6.49
CA ASP A 111 1.77 18.45 -7.33
C ASP A 111 2.35 17.50 -8.40
N GLY A 112 3.56 16.97 -8.18
CA GLY A 112 4.17 15.98 -9.06
C GLY A 112 5.35 16.48 -9.89
N GLU A 113 5.81 17.73 -9.68
CA GLU A 113 7.05 18.25 -10.30
C GLU A 113 8.27 17.39 -9.94
N ALA A 114 8.29 16.80 -8.74
CA ALA A 114 9.31 15.84 -8.32
C ALA A 114 8.75 14.82 -7.33
N CYS A 115 9.41 13.67 -7.25
CA CYS A 115 9.16 12.66 -6.22
C CYS A 115 10.39 12.44 -5.34
N GLY A 116 10.15 12.05 -4.09
CA GLY A 116 11.19 11.63 -3.17
C GLY A 116 11.82 10.30 -3.60
N THR A 117 13.09 10.13 -3.25
CA THR A 117 13.79 8.84 -3.42
C THR A 117 13.88 8.15 -2.07
N LYS A 118 13.18 7.02 -1.90
CA LYS A 118 13.20 6.30 -0.62
C LYS A 118 14.54 5.59 -0.44
N VAL A 119 15.17 5.79 0.71
CA VAL A 119 16.34 5.01 1.17
C VAL A 119 15.98 4.20 2.41
N PHE A 120 16.80 3.19 2.73
CA PHE A 120 16.47 2.22 3.78
C PHE A 120 17.23 2.47 5.08
N ASN A 121 18.31 3.25 5.03
CA ASN A 121 19.09 3.66 6.19
C ASN A 121 19.24 5.18 6.25
N GLU A 122 19.26 5.74 7.46
CA GLU A 122 19.45 7.17 7.67
C GLU A 122 20.77 7.69 7.05
N SER A 123 21.83 6.88 7.05
CA SER A 123 23.13 7.23 6.48
C SER A 123 23.12 7.43 4.97
N GLU A 124 22.07 6.97 4.27
CA GLU A 124 21.92 7.10 2.82
C GLU A 124 21.25 8.42 2.40
N LEU A 125 20.87 9.26 3.37
CA LEU A 125 20.37 10.61 3.15
C LEU A 125 21.51 11.54 2.70
N THR A 126 21.92 11.41 1.44
CA THR A 126 23.10 12.08 0.87
C THR A 126 22.80 13.15 -0.17
N ASP A 127 21.60 13.13 -0.76
CA ASP A 127 21.23 13.96 -1.91
C ASP A 127 19.81 14.51 -1.77
N GLN A 128 19.53 15.65 -2.42
CA GLN A 128 18.23 16.31 -2.39
C GLN A 128 17.09 15.32 -2.64
N ASN A 129 16.04 15.40 -1.80
CA ASN A 129 14.82 14.60 -1.87
C ASN A 129 14.98 13.11 -1.55
N LYS A 130 16.17 12.65 -1.17
CA LYS A 130 16.27 11.34 -0.51
C LYS A 130 15.57 11.41 0.84
N PHE A 131 14.74 10.42 1.12
CA PHE A 131 14.01 10.34 2.38
C PHE A 131 14.08 8.95 3.00
N TRP A 132 14.08 8.92 4.32
CA TRP A 132 14.09 7.72 5.13
C TRP A 132 12.92 7.79 6.12
N TYR A 133 12.20 6.68 6.25
CA TYR A 133 11.13 6.55 7.22
C TYR A 133 11.69 5.84 8.46
N ASP A 134 11.79 6.58 9.56
CA ASP A 134 12.18 6.06 10.86
C ASP A 134 11.00 5.33 11.48
N LYS A 135 10.86 4.02 11.19
CA LYS A 135 9.76 3.19 11.70
C LYS A 135 9.68 3.19 13.23
N LYS A 136 10.81 3.36 13.93
CA LYS A 136 10.84 3.36 15.41
C LYS A 136 10.19 4.62 15.96
N ASN A 137 10.50 5.78 15.38
CA ASN A 137 9.98 7.07 15.85
C ASN A 137 8.74 7.55 15.09
N GLN A 138 8.40 6.87 14.00
CA GLN A 138 7.30 7.20 13.08
C GLN A 138 7.43 8.60 12.50
N THR A 139 8.64 8.90 12.03
CA THR A 139 8.99 10.19 11.44
C THR A 139 9.65 9.99 10.08
N ILE A 140 9.60 11.03 9.25
CA ILE A 140 10.35 11.09 8.00
C ILE A 140 11.54 12.00 8.22
N LYS A 141 12.71 11.56 7.76
CA LYS A 141 13.88 12.42 7.58
C LYS A 141 14.12 12.58 6.09
N ILE A 142 14.36 13.79 5.64
CA ILE A 142 14.64 14.13 4.24
C ILE A 142 15.97 14.88 4.18
N TYR A 143 16.81 14.52 3.22
CA TYR A 143 17.95 15.36 2.88
C TYR A 143 17.47 16.52 2.02
N SER A 144 17.83 17.74 2.43
CA SER A 144 17.47 18.95 1.72
C SER A 144 18.57 20.00 1.88
N GLU A 145 18.97 20.64 0.79
CA GLU A 145 20.04 21.65 0.77
C GLU A 145 19.65 22.94 1.51
N LYS A 146 18.33 23.20 1.60
CA LYS A 146 17.71 24.27 2.39
C LYS A 146 16.51 23.73 3.13
N ASN A 147 15.85 24.57 3.93
CA ASN A 147 14.56 24.24 4.49
C ASN A 147 13.59 23.77 3.36
N PRO A 148 13.05 22.54 3.40
CA PRO A 148 12.17 22.04 2.35
C PRO A 148 10.98 22.96 2.05
N ALA A 149 10.46 23.67 3.06
CA ALA A 149 9.36 24.62 2.91
C ALA A 149 9.73 25.91 2.15
N GLU A 150 11.02 26.16 1.92
CA GLU A 150 11.50 27.25 1.05
C GLU A 150 11.71 26.79 -0.40
N ILE A 151 11.90 25.48 -0.62
CA ILE A 151 12.11 24.89 -1.96
C ILE A 151 10.77 24.50 -2.58
N TYR A 152 9.89 23.91 -1.78
CA TYR A 152 8.61 23.37 -2.21
C TYR A 152 7.46 24.09 -1.52
N HIS A 153 6.46 24.49 -2.31
CA HIS A 153 5.24 25.08 -1.78
C HIS A 153 4.22 24.02 -1.35
N LYS A 154 4.42 22.77 -1.77
CA LYS A 154 3.60 21.62 -1.38
C LYS A 154 4.45 20.36 -1.24
N ILE A 155 4.25 19.64 -0.14
CA ILE A 155 4.93 18.38 0.17
C ILE A 155 3.88 17.40 0.68
N GLU A 156 3.59 16.36 -0.10
CA GLU A 156 2.61 15.33 0.23
C GLU A 156 3.31 14.02 0.56
N CYS A 157 2.94 13.39 1.68
CA CYS A 157 3.52 12.12 2.10
C CYS A 157 2.54 10.97 1.86
N ALA A 158 2.86 10.09 0.92
CA ALA A 158 2.00 8.98 0.53
C ALA A 158 2.13 7.81 1.53
N LEU A 159 1.16 7.69 2.44
CA LEU A 159 1.11 6.60 3.43
C LEU A 159 0.89 5.24 2.74
N THR A 160 1.64 4.22 3.13
CA THR A 160 1.59 2.85 2.60
C THR A 160 0.28 2.13 2.96
N LYS A 161 -0.81 2.58 2.35
CA LYS A 161 -2.16 2.04 2.46
C LYS A 161 -2.91 2.31 1.14
N PRO A 162 -3.87 1.46 0.75
CA PRO A 162 -4.67 1.75 -0.41
C PRO A 162 -5.56 2.96 -0.13
N ILE A 163 -5.88 3.74 -1.17
CA ILE A 163 -6.85 4.84 -1.02
C ILE A 163 -8.24 4.24 -0.82
N ILE A 164 -8.62 3.26 -1.64
CA ILE A 164 -9.84 2.47 -1.50
C ILE A 164 -9.48 1.01 -1.31
N ASN A 165 -9.92 0.44 -0.18
CA ASN A 165 -9.92 -1.00 0.05
C ASN A 165 -11.32 -1.55 -0.23
N GLU A 166 -11.44 -2.39 -1.25
CA GLU A 166 -12.70 -2.99 -1.69
C GLU A 166 -12.81 -4.49 -1.40
N SER A 167 -11.96 -5.04 -0.52
CA SER A 167 -12.04 -6.46 -0.18
C SER A 167 -13.43 -6.88 0.30
N ASN A 168 -13.94 -7.98 -0.26
CA ASN A 168 -15.26 -8.54 -0.02
C ASN A 168 -16.41 -7.55 -0.31
N LYS A 169 -16.24 -6.64 -1.28
CA LYS A 169 -17.30 -5.74 -1.74
C LYS A 169 -17.89 -6.22 -3.04
N SER A 170 -19.16 -5.88 -3.22
CA SER A 170 -19.85 -6.11 -4.48
C SER A 170 -20.95 -5.10 -4.75
N TYR A 171 -21.33 -4.95 -6.01
CA TYR A 171 -22.34 -4.00 -6.48
C TYR A 171 -22.01 -2.55 -6.11
N VAL A 172 -20.77 -2.14 -6.37
CA VAL A 172 -20.27 -0.79 -6.09
C VAL A 172 -19.85 -0.11 -7.38
N VAL A 173 -20.19 1.17 -7.52
CA VAL A 173 -19.73 2.02 -8.62
C VAL A 173 -18.87 3.15 -8.05
N TYR A 174 -17.61 3.21 -8.46
CA TYR A 174 -16.73 4.35 -8.27
C TYR A 174 -16.68 5.13 -9.59
N ASN A 175 -17.14 6.38 -9.60
CA ASN A 175 -17.24 7.15 -10.83
C ASN A 175 -16.73 8.59 -10.64
N GLY A 176 -15.83 9.04 -11.51
CA GLY A 176 -15.35 10.42 -11.53
C GLY A 176 -14.53 10.82 -10.30
N LEU A 177 -13.83 9.87 -9.68
CA LEU A 177 -13.00 10.13 -8.51
C LEU A 177 -11.58 10.55 -8.92
N ASP A 178 -11.00 11.48 -8.17
CA ASP A 178 -9.59 11.83 -8.25
C ASP A 178 -8.83 11.24 -7.05
N LEU A 179 -8.06 10.19 -7.29
CA LEU A 179 -7.34 9.41 -6.29
C LEU A 179 -5.84 9.59 -6.49
N ARG A 180 -5.20 10.38 -5.61
CA ARG A 180 -3.75 10.67 -5.70
C ARG A 180 -3.01 10.37 -4.40
N TYR A 181 -1.71 10.15 -4.53
CA TYR A 181 -0.76 10.12 -3.41
C TYR A 181 -1.00 8.98 -2.41
N GLY A 182 -1.40 7.80 -2.91
CA GLY A 182 -1.48 6.57 -2.11
C GLY A 182 -0.12 5.87 -2.05
N GLY A 183 0.36 5.50 -0.87
CA GLY A 183 1.67 4.83 -0.73
C GLY A 183 1.64 3.33 -1.01
N SER A 184 0.47 2.73 -1.24
CA SER A 184 0.35 1.41 -1.85
C SER A 184 -0.52 1.46 -3.11
N HIS A 185 -1.82 1.16 -3.03
CA HIS A 185 -2.69 1.06 -4.19
C HIS A 185 -3.67 2.24 -4.32
N GLY A 186 -4.16 2.50 -5.54
CA GLY A 186 -5.31 3.39 -5.74
C GLY A 186 -6.58 2.72 -5.22
N ILE A 187 -7.02 1.68 -5.92
CA ILE A 187 -8.16 0.84 -5.56
C ILE A 187 -7.69 -0.61 -5.53
N SER A 188 -7.85 -1.30 -4.40
CA SER A 188 -7.44 -2.71 -4.30
C SER A 188 -8.35 -3.52 -3.40
N GLY A 189 -8.55 -4.79 -3.74
CA GLY A 189 -9.25 -5.72 -2.86
C GLY A 189 -9.39 -7.12 -3.42
N GLY A 190 -9.60 -8.08 -2.52
CA GLY A 190 -9.84 -9.48 -2.85
C GLY A 190 -11.31 -9.88 -2.74
N ASN A 191 -11.69 -10.95 -3.45
CA ASN A 191 -13.06 -11.49 -3.45
C ASN A 191 -14.12 -10.44 -3.84
N THR A 192 -13.83 -9.65 -4.86
CA THR A 192 -14.73 -8.59 -5.36
C THR A 192 -15.61 -9.10 -6.48
N HIS A 193 -16.85 -8.60 -6.56
CA HIS A 193 -17.63 -8.82 -7.76
C HIS A 193 -18.64 -7.73 -8.08
N HIS A 194 -18.99 -7.55 -9.36
CA HIS A 194 -19.92 -6.50 -9.79
C HIS A 194 -19.45 -5.09 -9.37
N ILE A 195 -18.14 -4.86 -9.43
CA ILE A 195 -17.52 -3.55 -9.23
C ILE A 195 -17.41 -2.83 -10.58
N SER A 196 -17.71 -1.54 -10.60
CA SER A 196 -17.45 -0.68 -11.75
C SER A 196 -16.62 0.54 -11.34
N ILE A 197 -15.43 0.67 -11.92
CA ILE A 197 -14.53 1.81 -11.74
C ILE A 197 -14.53 2.60 -13.06
N LEU A 198 -15.15 3.78 -13.03
CA LEU A 198 -15.52 4.52 -14.24
C LEU A 198 -14.94 5.94 -14.20
N ASN A 199 -14.28 6.37 -15.28
CA ASN A 199 -13.86 7.77 -15.45
C ASN A 199 -13.06 8.34 -14.27
N CYS A 200 -12.27 7.52 -13.58
CA CYS A 200 -11.46 7.95 -12.44
C CYS A 200 -10.08 8.42 -12.90
N ASP A 201 -9.52 9.40 -12.21
CA ASP A 201 -8.12 9.79 -12.29
C ASP A 201 -7.37 9.15 -11.11
N ILE A 202 -6.37 8.31 -11.40
CA ILE A 202 -5.59 7.57 -10.39
C ILE A 202 -4.11 7.86 -10.64
N SER A 203 -3.42 8.52 -9.71
CA SER A 203 -2.03 8.95 -9.96
C SER A 203 -1.10 8.97 -8.76
N TYR A 204 0.19 8.71 -8.99
CA TYR A 204 1.23 8.70 -7.94
C TYR A 204 0.95 7.68 -6.85
N MET A 205 0.75 6.42 -7.26
CA MET A 205 0.53 5.30 -6.35
C MET A 205 1.83 4.54 -6.07
N GLY A 206 1.97 4.06 -4.83
CA GLY A 206 2.90 3.02 -4.45
C GLY A 206 4.24 3.48 -3.91
N GLY A 207 5.19 2.55 -3.96
CA GLY A 207 6.52 2.69 -3.39
C GLY A 207 6.60 2.36 -1.90
N GLY A 208 5.50 1.92 -1.29
CA GLY A 208 5.50 1.44 0.09
C GLY A 208 6.21 0.11 0.25
N ILE A 209 6.79 -0.14 1.42
CA ILE A 209 7.42 -1.44 1.74
C ILE A 209 6.35 -2.50 2.00
N GLN A 210 6.47 -3.65 1.33
CA GLN A 210 5.72 -4.85 1.67
C GLN A 210 6.36 -5.51 2.89
N GLU A 211 5.64 -5.55 4.01
CA GLU A 211 6.23 -6.01 5.27
C GLU A 211 6.68 -7.47 5.21
N ASN A 212 7.91 -7.74 5.67
CA ASN A 212 8.53 -9.06 5.75
C ASN A 212 8.76 -9.76 4.41
N VAL A 213 8.72 -9.02 3.30
CA VAL A 213 9.07 -9.53 1.97
C VAL A 213 10.36 -8.86 1.52
N PHE A 214 11.34 -9.68 1.15
CA PHE A 214 12.68 -9.23 0.79
C PHE A 214 13.11 -9.80 -0.56
N GLN A 215 13.88 -9.01 -1.29
CA GLN A 215 14.60 -9.41 -2.48
C GLN A 215 15.76 -10.35 -2.13
N ASN A 216 16.35 -10.98 -3.15
CA ASN A 216 17.52 -11.86 -2.98
C ASN A 216 18.75 -11.16 -2.39
N ASP A 217 18.88 -9.85 -2.57
CA ASP A 217 19.95 -9.03 -2.00
C ASP A 217 19.66 -8.56 -0.56
N GLY A 218 18.53 -8.95 0.01
CA GLY A 218 18.09 -8.59 1.36
C GLY A 218 17.39 -7.22 1.46
N SER A 219 17.26 -6.47 0.35
CA SER A 219 16.46 -5.24 0.34
C SER A 219 14.96 -5.53 0.43
N PRO A 220 14.15 -4.67 1.07
CA PRO A 220 12.72 -4.90 1.16
C PRO A 220 12.04 -4.74 -0.21
N VAL A 221 11.03 -5.57 -0.46
CA VAL A 221 10.15 -5.42 -1.63
C VAL A 221 9.26 -4.20 -1.44
N ARG A 222 9.08 -3.43 -2.52
CA ARG A 222 8.17 -2.29 -2.58
C ARG A 222 7.08 -2.56 -3.62
N PHE A 223 5.89 -2.01 -3.42
CA PHE A 223 4.72 -2.33 -4.23
C PHE A 223 3.81 -1.11 -4.42
N GLY A 224 2.81 -1.26 -5.29
CA GLY A 224 1.69 -0.33 -5.38
C GLY A 224 1.11 -0.18 -6.77
N ASN A 225 -0.12 -0.69 -6.92
CA ASN A 225 -0.86 -0.76 -8.18
C ASN A 225 -1.87 0.39 -8.31
N GLY A 226 -2.27 0.74 -9.53
CA GLY A 226 -3.37 1.67 -9.77
C GLY A 226 -4.70 1.04 -9.33
N VAL A 227 -5.10 -0.03 -10.03
CA VAL A 227 -6.23 -0.89 -9.66
C VAL A 227 -5.79 -2.34 -9.59
N GLU A 228 -6.15 -3.02 -8.49
CA GLU A 228 -5.86 -4.43 -8.27
C GLU A 228 -7.12 -5.21 -7.90
N PHE A 229 -7.35 -6.30 -8.63
CA PHE A 229 -8.28 -7.34 -8.24
C PHE A 229 -7.50 -8.57 -7.76
N TRP A 230 -7.79 -9.01 -6.54
CA TRP A 230 -7.08 -10.10 -5.87
C TRP A 230 -7.95 -11.35 -5.68
N ASP A 231 -7.36 -12.53 -5.85
CA ASP A 231 -7.98 -13.85 -5.64
C ASP A 231 -9.34 -14.06 -6.33
N ASN A 232 -10.46 -14.28 -5.61
CA ASN A 232 -11.76 -14.63 -6.21
C ASN A 232 -12.50 -13.42 -6.80
N ALA A 233 -11.83 -12.60 -7.59
CA ALA A 233 -12.45 -11.45 -8.24
C ALA A 233 -13.16 -11.84 -9.54
N HIS A 234 -14.40 -11.40 -9.73
CA HIS A 234 -15.14 -11.68 -10.96
C HIS A 234 -16.23 -10.64 -11.29
N ASP A 235 -16.68 -10.57 -12.54
CA ASP A 235 -17.72 -9.62 -12.98
C ASP A 235 -17.37 -8.14 -12.69
N ASN A 236 -16.12 -7.74 -12.89
CA ASN A 236 -15.65 -6.38 -12.61
C ASN A 236 -15.30 -5.61 -13.89
N LEU A 237 -15.49 -4.28 -13.85
CA LEU A 237 -15.24 -3.38 -14.98
C LEU A 237 -14.39 -2.19 -14.55
N VAL A 238 -13.36 -1.89 -15.34
CA VAL A 238 -12.60 -0.62 -15.30
C VAL A 238 -12.70 0.05 -16.67
N ASP A 239 -13.38 1.19 -16.75
CA ASP A 239 -13.72 1.84 -18.02
C ASP A 239 -13.40 3.35 -17.99
N GLY A 240 -12.70 3.84 -19.01
CA GLY A 240 -12.50 5.27 -19.23
C GLY A 240 -11.63 5.98 -18.18
N CYS A 241 -10.80 5.26 -17.42
CA CYS A 241 -9.97 5.84 -16.37
C CYS A 241 -8.63 6.38 -16.92
N ASN A 242 -8.09 7.41 -16.27
CA ASN A 242 -6.72 7.88 -16.47
C ASN A 242 -5.85 7.41 -15.31
N ILE A 243 -4.84 6.60 -15.60
CA ILE A 243 -3.98 5.98 -14.60
C ILE A 243 -2.54 6.41 -14.89
N SER A 244 -1.87 7.05 -13.94
CA SER A 244 -0.54 7.62 -14.19
C SER A 244 0.45 7.51 -13.05
N ASP A 245 1.74 7.42 -13.37
CA ASP A 245 2.83 7.51 -12.40
C ASP A 245 2.70 6.48 -11.26
N ILE A 246 2.52 5.22 -11.66
CA ILE A 246 2.30 4.09 -10.77
C ILE A 246 3.61 3.33 -10.54
N TYR A 247 3.95 3.09 -9.27
CA TYR A 247 5.19 2.41 -8.90
C TYR A 247 5.30 0.99 -9.48
N ASP A 248 4.18 0.28 -9.57
CA ASP A 248 4.07 -1.10 -10.03
C ASP A 248 3.14 -1.20 -11.25
N SER A 249 2.01 -1.90 -11.16
CA SER A 249 1.10 -2.10 -12.29
C SER A 249 -0.03 -1.06 -12.31
N GLY A 250 -0.33 -0.48 -13.47
CA GLY A 250 -1.50 0.38 -13.65
C GLY A 250 -2.79 -0.37 -13.35
N LEU A 251 -2.94 -1.55 -13.95
CA LEU A 251 -4.08 -2.45 -13.77
C LEU A 251 -3.57 -3.88 -13.57
N THR A 252 -4.14 -4.63 -12.64
CA THR A 252 -3.66 -6.00 -12.39
C THR A 252 -4.73 -6.96 -11.87
N ASN A 253 -4.51 -8.23 -12.23
CA ASN A 253 -5.16 -9.42 -11.71
C ASN A 253 -4.10 -10.26 -11.00
N GLN A 254 -4.23 -10.42 -9.69
CA GLN A 254 -3.25 -11.15 -8.88
C GLN A 254 -3.94 -12.21 -8.01
N GLY A 255 -3.24 -13.31 -7.70
CA GLY A 255 -3.77 -14.29 -6.76
C GLY A 255 -2.88 -15.50 -6.55
N ASN A 256 -2.88 -16.03 -5.34
CA ASN A 256 -2.08 -17.19 -4.96
C ASN A 256 -2.83 -18.21 -4.09
N ASP A 257 -4.06 -17.92 -3.68
CA ASP A 257 -4.86 -18.85 -2.90
C ASP A 257 -5.29 -20.07 -3.73
N ASN A 258 -5.37 -21.25 -3.10
CA ASN A 258 -5.72 -22.48 -3.80
C ASN A 258 -7.21 -22.50 -4.21
N GLY A 259 -7.49 -22.96 -5.42
CA GLY A 259 -8.85 -23.14 -5.93
C GLY A 259 -9.60 -21.84 -6.28
N ILE A 260 -8.92 -20.70 -6.29
CA ILE A 260 -9.54 -19.41 -6.63
C ILE A 260 -9.97 -19.33 -8.09
N GLN A 261 -10.97 -18.52 -8.35
CA GLN A 261 -11.46 -18.26 -9.71
C GLN A 261 -11.49 -16.77 -10.01
N GLN A 262 -10.83 -16.37 -11.10
CA GLN A 262 -10.88 -15.02 -11.64
C GLN A 262 -11.56 -15.02 -13.01
N TYR A 263 -12.69 -14.33 -13.16
CA TYR A 263 -13.37 -14.34 -14.46
C TYR A 263 -14.27 -13.16 -14.76
N ASN A 264 -14.54 -12.93 -16.05
CA ASN A 264 -15.39 -11.86 -16.53
C ASN A 264 -14.94 -10.48 -15.99
N ILE A 265 -13.66 -10.17 -16.17
CA ILE A 265 -13.07 -8.88 -15.76
C ILE A 265 -12.66 -8.13 -17.02
N ILE A 266 -13.12 -6.88 -17.13
CA ILE A 266 -12.92 -6.07 -18.33
C ILE A 266 -12.22 -4.77 -17.95
N TYR A 267 -11.11 -4.50 -18.65
CA TYR A 267 -10.39 -3.24 -18.61
C TYR A 267 -10.45 -2.62 -20.00
N ARG A 268 -11.19 -1.53 -20.15
CA ARG A 268 -11.36 -0.91 -21.47
C ARG A 268 -11.30 0.61 -21.48
N ASN A 269 -10.90 1.15 -22.63
CA ASN A 269 -10.87 2.59 -22.89
C ASN A 269 -10.07 3.40 -21.85
N ASN A 270 -9.12 2.79 -21.14
CA ASN A 270 -8.30 3.47 -20.14
C ASN A 270 -7.05 4.08 -20.78
N THR A 271 -6.57 5.18 -20.21
CA THR A 271 -5.27 5.76 -20.55
C THR A 271 -4.30 5.48 -19.40
N ILE A 272 -3.22 4.74 -19.66
CA ILE A 272 -2.23 4.31 -18.66
C ILE A 272 -0.88 4.91 -19.03
N LYS A 273 -0.34 5.80 -18.19
CA LYS A 273 0.91 6.53 -18.46
C LYS A 273 1.94 6.30 -17.36
N ASN A 274 3.21 6.11 -17.71
CA ASN A 274 4.30 6.10 -16.72
C ASN A 274 4.14 5.07 -15.59
N ALA A 275 3.34 4.03 -15.77
CA ALA A 275 3.31 2.88 -14.86
C ALA A 275 4.52 1.98 -15.13
N GLU A 276 5.03 1.27 -14.13
CA GLU A 276 6.09 0.28 -14.38
C GLU A 276 5.59 -0.84 -15.31
N MET A 277 4.36 -1.29 -15.06
CA MET A 277 3.61 -2.19 -15.92
C MET A 277 2.26 -1.58 -16.28
N SER A 278 1.83 -1.61 -17.55
CA SER A 278 0.49 -1.08 -17.89
C SER A 278 -0.62 -2.03 -17.45
N PHE A 279 -0.46 -3.31 -17.77
CA PHE A 279 -1.30 -4.40 -17.31
C PHE A 279 -0.42 -5.57 -16.85
N GLU A 280 -0.81 -6.18 -15.75
CA GLU A 280 -0.15 -7.33 -15.17
C GLU A 280 -1.16 -8.45 -14.86
N TYR A 281 -0.73 -9.70 -15.06
CA TYR A 281 -1.49 -10.86 -14.61
C TYR A 281 -0.61 -11.97 -14.08
N TRP A 282 -1.04 -12.55 -12.96
CA TRP A 282 -0.61 -13.88 -12.51
C TRP A 282 -1.64 -14.52 -11.57
N ASN A 283 -1.71 -15.85 -11.63
CA ASN A 283 -2.43 -16.66 -10.67
C ASN A 283 -1.65 -17.96 -10.40
N THR A 284 -1.11 -18.10 -9.19
CA THR A 284 -0.24 -19.24 -8.82
C THR A 284 -0.93 -20.27 -7.93
N GLY A 285 -2.20 -20.06 -7.60
CA GLY A 285 -2.97 -20.95 -6.74
C GLY A 285 -3.17 -22.34 -7.34
N VAL A 286 -2.94 -23.40 -6.57
CA VAL A 286 -3.16 -24.77 -7.06
C VAL A 286 -4.65 -24.97 -7.35
N GLY A 287 -4.96 -25.45 -8.56
CA GLY A 287 -6.35 -25.62 -9.01
C GLY A 287 -7.08 -24.31 -9.30
N GLY A 288 -6.36 -23.18 -9.36
CA GLY A 288 -6.93 -21.90 -9.77
C GLY A 288 -7.40 -21.91 -11.22
N LYS A 289 -8.39 -21.08 -11.52
CA LYS A 289 -8.90 -20.88 -12.88
C LYS A 289 -9.00 -19.40 -13.20
N THR A 290 -8.62 -19.05 -14.42
CA THR A 290 -8.79 -17.69 -14.93
C THR A 290 -9.40 -17.71 -16.31
N HIS A 291 -10.53 -17.02 -16.52
CA HIS A 291 -11.07 -16.92 -17.88
C HIS A 291 -11.89 -15.66 -18.14
N ASP A 292 -12.05 -15.31 -19.42
CA ASP A 292 -12.82 -14.14 -19.83
C ASP A 292 -12.28 -12.84 -19.23
N ILE A 293 -10.97 -12.65 -19.32
CA ILE A 293 -10.29 -11.42 -18.92
C ILE A 293 -10.01 -10.62 -20.19
N ILE A 294 -10.53 -9.39 -20.27
CA ILE A 294 -10.48 -8.58 -21.49
C ILE A 294 -9.73 -7.28 -21.18
N PHE A 295 -8.63 -7.05 -21.89
CA PHE A 295 -7.87 -5.80 -21.88
C PHE A 295 -7.96 -5.19 -23.28
N GLU A 296 -8.88 -4.24 -23.48
CA GLU A 296 -9.22 -3.73 -24.82
C GLU A 296 -9.26 -2.21 -24.96
N ASN A 297 -8.91 -1.69 -26.14
CA ASN A 297 -9.01 -0.26 -26.47
C ASN A 297 -8.30 0.68 -25.47
N ASN A 298 -7.28 0.20 -24.75
CA ASN A 298 -6.52 1.02 -23.81
C ASN A 298 -5.35 1.71 -24.54
N ILE A 299 -4.99 2.91 -24.07
CA ILE A 299 -3.83 3.65 -24.52
C ILE A 299 -2.77 3.57 -23.43
N CYS A 300 -1.69 2.85 -23.68
CA CYS A 300 -0.60 2.65 -22.74
C CYS A 300 0.65 3.36 -23.23
N ILE A 301 1.19 4.29 -22.43
CA ILE A 301 2.29 5.17 -22.85
C ILE A 301 3.39 5.15 -21.78
N ASN A 302 4.64 5.05 -22.23
CA ASN A 302 5.84 5.15 -21.40
C ASN A 302 5.87 4.14 -20.24
N ALA A 303 5.65 2.84 -20.50
CA ALA A 303 5.84 1.84 -19.45
C ALA A 303 7.30 1.88 -18.92
N GLY A 304 7.47 1.99 -17.60
CA GLY A 304 8.77 2.26 -16.95
C GLY A 304 9.26 3.71 -17.07
N GLY A 305 8.43 4.63 -17.57
CA GLY A 305 8.74 6.05 -17.68
C GLY A 305 8.59 6.85 -16.38
N GLY A 306 7.88 6.30 -15.39
CA GLY A 306 7.55 7.01 -14.14
C GLY A 306 8.67 7.06 -13.11
N TRP A 307 8.40 7.83 -12.05
CA TRP A 307 9.31 8.06 -10.92
C TRP A 307 9.78 6.76 -10.23
N GLY A 308 8.94 5.73 -10.23
CA GLY A 308 9.23 4.45 -9.57
C GLY A 308 10.36 3.69 -10.25
N HIS A 309 10.48 3.78 -11.58
CA HIS A 309 11.38 2.93 -12.37
C HIS A 309 12.85 3.02 -11.94
N ILE A 310 13.34 4.23 -11.65
CA ILE A 310 14.73 4.44 -11.22
C ILE A 310 15.00 4.00 -9.77
N GLN A 311 13.95 3.72 -8.99
CA GLN A 311 14.04 3.33 -7.59
C GLN A 311 13.73 1.84 -7.38
N ARG A 312 13.23 1.14 -8.40
CA ARG A 312 12.98 -0.30 -8.32
C ARG A 312 14.31 -1.05 -8.35
N PRO A 313 14.49 -2.08 -7.52
CA PRO A 313 15.67 -2.96 -7.62
C PRO A 313 15.63 -3.82 -8.89
N ASN A 314 14.43 -4.09 -9.41
CA ASN A 314 14.17 -4.91 -10.59
C ASN A 314 13.23 -4.18 -11.57
N PRO A 315 13.71 -3.11 -12.24
CA PRO A 315 12.91 -2.40 -13.23
C PRO A 315 12.58 -3.33 -14.40
N THR A 316 11.29 -3.43 -14.71
CA THR A 316 10.73 -4.10 -15.88
C THR A 316 10.50 -3.09 -17.01
N GLY A 317 9.61 -2.11 -16.83
CA GLY A 317 9.14 -1.22 -17.90
C GLY A 317 8.44 -1.97 -19.04
N ALA A 318 7.31 -2.62 -18.75
CA ALA A 318 6.54 -3.41 -19.73
C ALA A 318 5.10 -2.93 -19.91
N HIS A 319 4.53 -2.95 -21.12
CA HIS A 319 3.08 -2.69 -21.22
C HIS A 319 2.26 -3.87 -20.70
N ILE A 320 2.52 -5.07 -21.23
CA ILE A 320 1.87 -6.30 -20.76
C ILE A 320 2.90 -7.16 -20.03
N MET A 321 2.64 -7.44 -18.76
CA MET A 321 3.46 -8.33 -17.94
C MET A 321 2.66 -9.55 -17.51
N LEU A 322 3.02 -10.73 -18.01
CA LEU A 322 2.42 -12.00 -17.59
C LEU A 322 3.45 -12.77 -16.77
N TYR A 323 3.33 -12.72 -15.44
CA TYR A 323 4.21 -13.43 -14.51
C TYR A 323 3.90 -14.95 -14.48
N PRO A 324 4.73 -15.79 -13.82
CA PRO A 324 4.47 -17.22 -13.74
C PRO A 324 3.05 -17.53 -13.27
N ASN A 325 2.39 -18.44 -13.99
CA ASN A 325 0.97 -18.72 -13.82
C ASN A 325 0.71 -20.23 -13.89
N THR A 326 0.10 -20.77 -12.85
CA THR A 326 -0.27 -22.20 -12.76
C THR A 326 -1.77 -22.42 -12.97
N ALA A 327 -2.58 -21.37 -12.87
CA ALA A 327 -4.02 -21.45 -13.08
C ALA A 327 -4.39 -21.91 -14.49
N ASP A 328 -5.46 -22.71 -14.59
CA ASP A 328 -6.06 -23.07 -15.88
C ASP A 328 -6.63 -21.80 -16.53
N THR A 329 -5.92 -21.29 -17.54
CA THR A 329 -6.17 -19.96 -18.11
C THR A 329 -6.67 -20.07 -19.55
N SER A 330 -7.82 -19.45 -19.81
CA SER A 330 -8.40 -19.40 -21.15
C SER A 330 -9.07 -18.06 -21.43
N ASN A 331 -9.12 -17.63 -22.69
CA ASN A 331 -9.79 -16.38 -23.08
C ASN A 331 -9.30 -15.13 -22.31
N LEU A 332 -7.99 -15.04 -22.04
CA LEU A 332 -7.32 -13.77 -21.77
C LEU A 332 -7.10 -13.06 -23.12
N VAL A 333 -7.82 -11.97 -23.34
CA VAL A 333 -7.88 -11.25 -24.62
C VAL A 333 -7.25 -9.88 -24.46
N ILE A 334 -6.22 -9.61 -25.26
CA ILE A 334 -5.54 -8.32 -25.35
C ILE A 334 -5.76 -7.82 -26.77
N THR A 335 -6.64 -6.84 -26.95
CA THR A 335 -7.06 -6.42 -28.30
C THR A 335 -7.19 -4.92 -28.47
N ASN A 336 -6.86 -4.40 -29.66
CA ASN A 336 -7.07 -2.99 -30.03
C ASN A 336 -6.42 -1.97 -29.07
N ASN A 337 -5.36 -2.34 -28.36
CA ASN A 337 -4.64 -1.43 -27.47
C ASN A 337 -3.56 -0.68 -28.24
N THR A 338 -3.29 0.56 -27.84
CA THR A 338 -2.13 1.33 -28.30
C THR A 338 -1.02 1.22 -27.29
N PHE A 339 0.17 0.79 -27.73
CA PHE A 339 1.37 0.66 -26.89
C PHE A 339 2.45 1.61 -27.41
N GLU A 340 2.83 2.59 -26.60
CA GLU A 340 3.82 3.61 -26.95
C GLU A 340 4.96 3.66 -25.93
N ASN A 341 6.21 3.56 -26.41
CA ASN A 341 7.43 3.86 -25.65
C ASN A 341 7.64 3.07 -24.33
N ALA A 342 7.42 1.76 -24.31
CA ALA A 342 7.92 0.94 -23.21
C ALA A 342 9.46 1.00 -23.11
N LYS A 343 10.00 1.08 -21.88
CA LYS A 343 11.46 1.08 -21.67
C LYS A 343 12.13 -0.24 -22.01
N SER A 344 11.47 -1.37 -21.77
CA SER A 344 12.08 -2.68 -22.03
C SER A 344 11.22 -3.57 -22.91
N TYR A 345 9.90 -3.70 -22.63
CA TYR A 345 9.07 -4.70 -23.29
C TYR A 345 7.69 -4.16 -23.67
N SER A 346 7.20 -4.43 -24.88
CA SER A 346 5.77 -4.27 -25.16
C SER A 346 4.97 -5.36 -24.45
N ILE A 347 5.41 -6.62 -24.57
CA ILE A 347 4.80 -7.77 -23.92
C ILE A 347 5.93 -8.65 -23.39
N TYR A 348 5.82 -9.07 -22.13
CA TYR A 348 6.73 -10.04 -21.53
C TYR A 348 5.96 -11.13 -20.80
N VAL A 349 6.27 -12.39 -21.12
CA VAL A 349 5.59 -13.58 -20.57
C VAL A 349 6.63 -14.48 -19.94
N TYR A 350 6.54 -14.65 -18.62
CA TYR A 350 7.36 -15.56 -17.85
C TYR A 350 6.94 -17.02 -18.06
N GLN A 351 7.88 -17.93 -17.89
CA GLN A 351 7.61 -19.36 -17.78
C GLN A 351 7.78 -19.83 -16.32
N PRO A 352 6.99 -20.80 -15.85
CA PRO A 352 5.90 -21.49 -16.57
C PRO A 352 4.63 -20.64 -16.68
N TRP A 353 3.89 -20.81 -17.78
CA TRP A 353 2.59 -20.16 -17.99
C TRP A 353 1.55 -21.14 -18.56
N ASN A 354 0.59 -21.56 -17.74
CA ASN A 354 -0.45 -22.49 -18.15
C ASN A 354 -1.53 -21.80 -19.02
N GLY A 355 -1.90 -22.42 -20.14
CA GLY A 355 -2.90 -21.90 -21.08
C GLY A 355 -2.36 -20.86 -22.08
N ILE A 356 -1.05 -20.77 -22.29
CA ILE A 356 -0.42 -19.73 -23.14
C ILE A 356 -0.92 -19.78 -24.59
N GLU A 357 -1.28 -20.97 -25.06
CA GLU A 357 -1.90 -21.21 -26.36
C GLU A 357 -3.31 -20.61 -26.50
N ASN A 358 -3.95 -20.27 -25.38
CA ASN A 358 -5.28 -19.66 -25.34
C ASN A 358 -5.23 -18.12 -25.27
N LEU A 359 -4.03 -17.52 -25.19
CA LEU A 359 -3.84 -16.07 -25.27
C LEU A 359 -4.24 -15.54 -26.64
N LYS A 360 -5.07 -14.49 -26.66
CA LYS A 360 -5.51 -13.84 -27.90
C LYS A 360 -4.99 -12.41 -27.93
N PHE A 361 -3.95 -12.19 -28.71
CA PHE A 361 -3.51 -10.86 -29.14
C PHE A 361 -4.18 -10.54 -30.47
N LYS A 362 -4.99 -9.47 -30.54
CA LYS A 362 -5.77 -9.13 -31.74
C LYS A 362 -5.72 -7.65 -32.10
#